data_AF-A0A1M3BF63-F1
#
_entry.id   AF-A0A1M3BF63-F1
#
_cell.length_a   1.000
_cell.length_b   1.000
_cell.length_c   1.000
_cell.angle_alpha   90.00
_cell.angle_beta   90.00
_cell.angle_gamma   90.00
#
_symmetry.space_group_name_H-M   'P 1'
#
loop_
_entity.id
_entity.type
_entity.pdbx_description
1 polymer ?
#
loop_
_entity_poly.entity_id
_entity_poly.type
_entity_poly.pdbx_seq_one_letter_code
_entity_poly.pdbx_strand_id
1 'polypeptide(L)'
;MSEGMEKKPDRKTTLKVVKKTQRNLLDRFVEKVRLGFLFFQSRDLESQKQLLGRIYDLQKTSQEVVEQLKIAKEDFKKGLDEELYSYVLEIIDPLLLEINKLSTNAKDGSTVAKHAQIYKRYSEWIEKAKNWVQICALANEREVIAKAVKKYVTQQTFQLVERDMQVIQDYLDHKIDSLIIGDKEKGEIALQISEKLQSHLLSLSQLKEIPEDITFSKINEWKERIGKRREAYFDGALHLIDKTLQNFQSIEEQTAEEMIDVLSQLVFLEEELVFFQADINHTDLSDHLQVQLLQSKILFLEEELHALNANILITEELSDRVQALLHLVEKVKEKIIE
;
A
#
# COMPACT_ATOMS: atom_id res chain seq x y z
N MET A 1 47.68 28.84 46.65
CA MET A 1 46.83 30.03 46.57
C MET A 1 47.00 30.65 45.20
N SER A 2 45.90 30.75 44.46
CA SER A 2 45.54 31.81 43.51
C SER A 2 44.53 31.23 42.53
N GLU A 3 43.27 31.45 42.90
CA GLU A 3 42.05 31.10 42.19
C GLU A 3 42.03 31.81 40.82
N GLY A 4 42.02 31.03 39.74
CA GLY A 4 41.70 31.51 38.40
C GLY A 4 40.21 31.34 38.15
N MET A 5 39.39 32.30 38.61
CA MET A 5 37.95 32.31 38.33
C MET A 5 37.69 32.45 36.82
N GLU A 6 37.09 31.41 36.24
CA GLU A 6 36.42 31.43 34.94
C GLU A 6 35.37 32.55 34.90
N LYS A 7 35.63 33.57 34.09
CA LYS A 7 34.65 34.59 33.74
C LYS A 7 33.57 33.96 32.86
N LYS A 8 32.37 33.75 33.42
CA LYS A 8 31.14 33.51 32.66
C LYS A 8 30.95 34.65 31.64
N PRO A 9 30.61 34.38 30.37
CA PRO A 9 30.35 35.44 29.41
C PRO A 9 29.02 36.14 29.75
N ASP A 10 29.14 37.43 30.02
CA ASP A 10 28.07 38.38 30.32
C ASP A 10 27.04 38.40 29.18
N ARG A 11 25.81 37.94 29.45
CA ARG A 11 24.65 38.10 28.57
C ARG A 11 24.12 39.54 28.61
N LYS A 12 24.95 40.55 28.36
CA LYS A 12 24.50 41.95 28.23
C LYS A 12 25.44 42.74 27.35
N THR A 13 25.19 42.76 26.04
CA THR A 13 25.37 43.87 25.08
C THR A 13 25.40 43.28 23.67
N THR A 14 24.37 43.43 22.85
CA THR A 14 24.23 44.62 22.01
C THR A 14 22.82 44.68 21.42
N LEU A 15 21.85 45.11 22.23
CA LEU A 15 20.66 45.77 21.68
C LEU A 15 21.11 47.17 21.27
N LYS A 16 21.49 47.32 19.99
CA LYS A 16 21.60 48.65 19.38
C LYS A 16 20.25 49.33 19.55
N VAL A 17 20.27 50.43 20.29
CA VAL A 17 19.14 51.30 20.59
C VAL A 17 18.54 51.80 19.28
N VAL A 18 17.47 51.15 18.83
CA VAL A 18 16.60 51.70 17.79
C VAL A 18 15.85 52.86 18.43
N LYS A 19 16.07 54.06 17.87
CA LYS A 19 15.42 55.31 18.24
C LYS A 19 13.92 55.09 18.50
N LYS A 20 13.43 55.67 19.62
CA LYS A 20 12.01 55.71 20.00
C LYS A 20 11.19 56.44 18.94
N THR A 21 10.73 55.71 17.93
CA THR A 21 9.48 56.04 17.24
C THR A 21 8.37 55.37 18.04
N GLN A 22 7.29 56.08 18.35
CA GLN A 22 6.10 55.50 18.99
C GLN A 22 5.57 54.37 18.09
N ARG A 23 5.99 53.13 18.37
CA ARG A 23 5.50 51.95 17.66
C ARG A 23 4.02 51.79 17.97
N ASN A 24 3.20 51.76 16.93
CA ASN A 24 1.77 51.52 17.06
C ASN A 24 1.52 50.16 17.75
N LEU A 25 0.37 50.02 18.40
CA LEU A 25 -0.04 48.76 19.06
C LEU A 25 0.07 47.55 18.12
N LEU A 26 -0.23 47.76 16.83
CA LEU A 26 -0.09 46.76 15.78
C LEU A 26 1.36 46.28 15.60
N ASP A 27 2.34 47.19 15.56
CA ASP A 27 3.77 46.83 15.40
C ASP A 27 4.27 46.02 16.60
N ARG A 28 3.81 46.35 17.81
CA ARG A 28 4.14 45.59 19.03
C ARG A 28 3.49 44.21 19.04
N PHE A 29 2.28 44.11 18.51
CA PHE A 29 1.56 42.84 18.37
C PHE A 29 2.24 41.94 17.33
N VAL A 30 2.54 42.46 16.14
CA VAL A 30 3.26 41.75 15.08
C VAL A 30 4.62 41.26 15.56
N GLU A 31 5.37 42.09 16.29
CA GLU A 31 6.66 41.68 16.84
C GLU A 31 6.52 40.61 17.92
N LYS A 32 5.49 40.67 18.78
CA LYS A 32 5.22 39.60 19.77
C LYS A 32 4.83 38.29 19.10
N VAL A 33 3.98 38.33 18.07
CA VAL A 33 3.59 37.15 17.29
C VAL A 33 4.83 36.57 16.59
N ARG A 34 5.63 37.41 15.93
CA ARG A 34 6.88 37.00 15.28
C ARG A 34 7.89 36.38 16.25
N LEU A 35 8.09 36.97 17.42
CA LEU A 35 8.96 36.42 18.47
C LEU A 35 8.40 35.10 19.04
N GLY A 36 7.09 34.98 19.18
CA GLY A 36 6.43 33.72 19.52
C GLY A 36 6.70 32.64 18.47
N PHE A 37 6.48 32.95 17.18
CA PHE A 37 6.79 32.04 16.07
C PHE A 37 8.27 31.64 16.04
N LEU A 38 9.20 32.59 16.19
CA LEU A 38 10.64 32.31 16.24
C LEU A 38 11.03 31.45 17.45
N PHE A 39 10.36 31.61 18.59
CA PHE A 39 10.57 30.80 19.78
C PHE A 39 10.08 29.35 19.59
N PHE A 40 8.93 29.15 18.96
CA PHE A 40 8.45 27.81 18.64
C PHE A 40 9.29 27.15 17.55
N GLN A 41 9.71 27.90 16.52
CA GLN A 41 10.57 27.42 15.46
C GLN A 41 11.97 27.05 15.95
N SER A 42 12.54 27.79 16.91
CA SER A 42 13.84 27.47 17.49
C SER A 42 13.80 26.21 18.36
N ARG A 43 12.71 26.00 19.13
CA ARG A 43 12.47 24.74 19.85
C ARG A 43 12.30 23.55 18.90
N ASP A 44 11.60 23.74 17.78
CA ASP A 44 11.43 22.70 16.78
C ASP A 44 12.75 22.37 16.05
N LEU A 45 13.60 23.37 15.78
CA LEU A 45 14.96 23.12 15.26
C LEU A 45 15.85 22.39 16.27
N GLU A 46 15.75 22.72 17.56
CA GLU A 46 16.56 22.09 18.61
C GLU A 46 16.14 20.63 18.82
N SER A 47 14.84 20.33 18.83
CA SER A 47 14.31 18.96 18.89
C SER A 47 14.70 18.15 17.65
N GLN A 48 14.63 18.74 16.45
CA GLN A 48 15.11 18.12 15.21
C GLN A 48 16.60 17.76 15.30
N LYS A 49 17.45 18.68 15.76
CA LYS A 49 18.89 18.43 15.93
C LYS A 49 19.19 17.31 16.93
N GLN A 50 18.50 17.28 18.06
CA GLN A 50 18.65 16.22 19.06
C GLN A 50 18.23 14.85 18.51
N LEU A 51 17.10 14.79 17.80
CA LEU A 51 16.61 13.55 17.21
C LEU A 51 17.54 13.04 16.11
N LEU A 52 18.05 13.93 15.25
CA LEU A 52 19.05 13.61 14.23
C LEU A 52 20.35 13.06 14.85
N GLY A 53 20.83 13.65 15.95
CA GLY A 53 21.97 13.12 16.69
C GLY A 53 21.73 11.70 17.19
N ARG A 54 20.56 11.43 17.77
CA ARG A 54 20.19 10.07 18.22
C ARG A 54 20.05 9.08 17.06
N ILE A 55 19.50 9.50 15.92
CA ILE A 55 19.42 8.66 14.72
C ILE A 55 20.82 8.32 14.22
N TYR A 56 21.75 9.28 14.23
CA TYR A 56 23.14 9.04 13.86
C TYR A 56 23.82 8.02 14.81
N ASP A 57 23.58 8.12 16.12
CA ASP A 57 24.08 7.14 17.09
C ASP A 57 23.50 5.74 16.85
N LEU A 58 22.21 5.66 16.50
CA LEU A 58 21.57 4.40 16.11
C LEU A 58 22.13 3.87 14.79
N GLN A 59 22.42 4.71 13.81
CA GLN A 59 23.07 4.30 12.56
C GLN A 59 24.44 3.67 12.84
N LYS A 60 25.25 4.28 13.69
CA LYS A 60 26.53 3.71 14.11
C LYS A 60 26.35 2.36 14.83
N THR A 61 25.44 2.32 15.81
CA THR A 61 25.11 1.08 16.53
C THR A 61 24.63 -0.01 15.58
N SER A 62 23.84 0.34 14.57
CA SER A 62 23.33 -0.61 13.58
C SER A 62 24.44 -1.20 12.73
N GLN A 63 25.46 -0.42 12.36
CA GLN A 63 26.63 -0.92 11.63
C GLN A 63 27.43 -1.93 12.47
N GLU A 64 27.61 -1.66 13.76
CA GLU A 64 28.26 -2.59 14.69
C GLU A 64 27.48 -3.91 14.78
N VAL A 65 26.15 -3.84 14.89
CA VAL A 65 25.28 -5.02 14.92
C VAL A 65 25.28 -5.77 13.59
N VAL A 66 25.36 -5.08 12.45
CA VAL A 66 25.51 -5.72 11.12
C VAL A 66 26.77 -6.56 11.06
N GLU A 67 27.90 -6.03 11.52
CA GLU A 67 29.16 -6.80 11.52
C GLU A 67 29.07 -8.01 12.47
N GLN A 68 28.44 -7.86 13.64
CA GLN A 68 28.17 -8.98 14.54
C GLN A 68 27.28 -10.06 13.89
N LEU A 69 26.25 -9.67 13.14
CA LEU A 69 25.40 -10.61 12.40
C LEU A 69 26.16 -11.33 11.29
N LYS A 70 27.07 -10.65 10.57
CA LYS A 70 27.91 -11.29 9.55
C LYS A 70 28.87 -12.31 10.15
N ILE A 71 29.50 -11.98 11.28
CA ILE A 71 30.36 -12.90 12.02
C ILE A 71 29.55 -14.13 12.46
N ALA A 72 28.40 -13.91 13.10
CA ALA A 72 27.49 -14.98 13.52
C ALA A 72 27.06 -15.88 12.35
N LYS A 73 26.76 -15.30 11.18
CA LYS A 73 26.41 -16.06 9.96
C LYS A 73 27.53 -16.98 9.49
N GLU A 74 28.79 -16.54 9.58
CA GLU A 74 29.96 -17.38 9.24
C GLU A 74 30.24 -18.45 10.30
N ASP A 75 30.01 -18.14 11.57
CA ASP A 75 30.17 -19.11 12.67
C ASP A 75 29.15 -20.25 12.56
N PHE A 76 27.89 -19.94 12.23
CA PHE A 76 26.87 -20.95 12.02
C PHE A 76 27.15 -21.86 10.84
N LYS A 77 27.74 -21.34 9.76
CA LYS A 77 28.15 -22.14 8.60
C LYS A 77 29.11 -23.28 8.98
N LYS A 78 29.91 -23.08 10.03
CA LYS A 78 30.91 -24.05 10.49
C LYS A 78 30.37 -25.00 11.56
N GLY A 79 29.36 -24.59 12.32
CA GLY A 79 28.89 -25.29 13.52
C GLY A 79 27.51 -25.94 13.44
N LEU A 80 26.70 -25.62 12.42
CA LEU A 80 25.33 -26.14 12.26
C LEU A 80 25.22 -27.15 11.13
N ASP A 81 24.18 -27.98 11.18
CA ASP A 81 23.75 -28.78 10.04
C ASP A 81 23.12 -27.89 8.97
N GLU A 82 23.13 -28.39 7.73
CA GLU A 82 22.68 -27.64 6.56
C GLU A 82 21.20 -27.20 6.68
N GLU A 83 20.36 -28.04 7.30
CA GLU A 83 18.94 -27.77 7.51
C GLU A 83 18.68 -26.65 8.52
N LEU A 84 19.34 -26.63 9.69
CA LEU A 84 19.16 -25.52 10.64
C LEU A 84 19.80 -24.23 10.10
N TYR A 85 20.92 -24.36 9.39
CA TYR A 85 21.60 -23.23 8.79
C TYR A 85 20.72 -22.52 7.75
N SER A 86 19.98 -23.25 6.90
CA SER A 86 19.09 -22.64 5.93
C SER A 86 18.01 -21.79 6.58
N TYR A 87 17.41 -22.26 7.68
CA TYR A 87 16.44 -21.46 8.44
C TYR A 87 17.06 -20.23 9.10
N VAL A 88 18.30 -20.32 9.59
CA VAL A 88 19.00 -19.16 10.14
C VAL A 88 19.25 -18.11 9.05
N LEU A 89 19.60 -18.53 7.82
CA LEU A 89 19.75 -17.62 6.69
C LEU A 89 18.45 -16.92 6.33
N GLU A 90 17.32 -17.65 6.33
CA GLU A 90 15.98 -17.06 6.13
C GLU A 90 15.65 -15.96 7.15
N ILE A 91 16.36 -15.88 8.28
CA ILE A 91 16.13 -14.88 9.33
C ILE A 91 17.17 -13.75 9.25
N ILE A 92 18.45 -14.08 9.11
CA ILE A 92 19.55 -13.09 9.12
C ILE A 92 19.57 -12.29 7.82
N ASP A 93 19.36 -12.91 6.66
CA ASP A 93 19.49 -12.23 5.37
C ASP A 93 18.45 -11.12 5.18
N PRO A 94 17.16 -11.31 5.53
CA PRO A 94 16.20 -10.22 5.54
C PRO A 94 16.58 -9.06 6.46
N LEU A 95 17.14 -9.33 7.65
CA LEU A 95 17.60 -8.28 8.56
C LEU A 95 18.72 -7.44 7.93
N LEU A 96 19.68 -8.09 7.26
CA LEU A 96 20.77 -7.41 6.54
C LEU A 96 20.24 -6.60 5.34
N LEU A 97 19.20 -7.06 4.65
CA LEU A 97 18.57 -6.31 3.57
C LEU A 97 17.75 -5.11 4.08
N GLU A 98 17.03 -5.27 5.19
CA GLU A 98 16.20 -4.22 5.79
C GLU A 98 17.03 -3.00 6.21
N ILE A 99 18.16 -3.21 6.87
CA ILE A 99 19.03 -2.11 7.32
C ILE A 99 19.66 -1.35 6.15
N ASN A 100 20.00 -2.04 5.06
CA ASN A 100 20.48 -1.39 3.85
C ASN A 100 19.42 -0.42 3.29
N LYS A 101 18.15 -0.84 3.24
CA LYS A 101 17.03 0.02 2.81
C LYS A 101 16.76 1.17 3.80
N LEU A 102 16.91 0.95 5.10
CA LEU A 102 16.76 2.01 6.12
C LEU A 102 17.88 3.06 6.01
N SER A 103 19.08 2.66 5.60
CA SER A 103 20.22 3.56 5.42
C SER A 103 20.07 4.48 4.19
N THR A 104 19.43 4.01 3.13
CA THR A 104 19.19 4.80 1.91
C THR A 104 18.09 5.85 2.11
N ASN A 105 17.05 5.52 2.89
CA ASN A 105 15.88 6.38 3.08
C ASN A 105 16.07 7.50 4.12
N ALA A 106 17.17 7.48 4.87
CA ALA A 106 17.44 8.43 5.96
C ALA A 106 18.13 9.74 5.51
N LYS A 107 18.37 9.94 4.20
CA LYS A 107 19.19 11.04 3.67
C LYS A 107 18.43 12.30 3.25
N ASP A 108 17.09 12.31 3.31
CA ASP A 108 16.28 13.46 2.88
C ASP A 108 15.95 14.43 4.02
N GLY A 109 15.90 15.73 3.70
CA GLY A 109 15.53 16.82 4.61
C GLY A 109 14.09 16.69 5.12
N SER A 110 13.90 15.85 6.14
CA SER A 110 12.61 15.35 6.56
C SER A 110 12.06 16.07 7.80
N THR A 111 10.74 16.03 8.00
CA THR A 111 10.05 16.64 9.15
C THR A 111 10.36 15.89 10.46
N VAL A 112 10.10 16.51 11.63
CA VAL A 112 10.23 15.83 12.96
C VAL A 112 9.51 14.48 12.99
N ALA A 113 8.30 14.42 12.43
CA ALA A 113 7.51 13.19 12.39
C ALA A 113 8.20 12.07 11.59
N LYS A 114 8.78 12.42 10.43
CA LYS A 114 9.56 11.46 9.63
C LYS A 114 10.82 11.01 10.36
N HIS A 115 11.54 11.93 11.01
CA HIS A 115 12.70 11.56 11.83
C HIS A 115 12.29 10.63 13.00
N ALA A 116 11.17 10.86 13.67
CA ALA A 116 10.68 9.99 14.74
C ALA A 116 10.34 8.58 14.22
N GLN A 117 9.74 8.49 13.03
CA GLN A 117 9.47 7.21 12.38
C GLN A 117 10.77 6.47 11.99
N ILE A 118 11.78 7.19 11.48
CA ILE A 118 13.11 6.64 11.18
C ILE A 118 13.76 6.12 12.48
N TYR A 119 13.75 6.92 13.54
CA TYR A 119 14.28 6.54 14.85
C TYR A 119 13.63 5.25 15.38
N LYS A 120 12.29 5.17 15.31
CA LYS A 120 11.53 3.99 15.73
C LYS A 120 11.95 2.75 14.94
N ARG A 121 12.04 2.86 13.61
CA ARG A 121 12.47 1.77 12.72
C ARG A 121 13.89 1.28 13.02
N TYR A 122 14.85 2.19 13.22
CA TYR A 122 16.22 1.80 13.59
C TYR A 122 16.25 1.11 14.96
N SER A 123 15.53 1.65 15.96
CA SER A 123 15.48 1.05 17.30
C SER A 123 14.89 -0.37 17.25
N GLU A 124 13.75 -0.55 16.59
CA GLU A 124 13.10 -1.87 16.44
C GLU A 124 13.99 -2.87 15.69
N TRP A 125 14.67 -2.43 14.63
CA TRP A 125 15.60 -3.27 13.90
C TRP A 125 16.80 -3.68 14.77
N ILE A 126 17.41 -2.73 15.49
CA ILE A 126 18.56 -2.99 16.38
C ILE A 126 18.19 -3.99 17.47
N GLU A 127 17.02 -3.87 18.09
CA GLU A 127 16.56 -4.82 19.10
C GLU A 127 16.41 -6.23 18.53
N LYS A 128 15.74 -6.35 17.37
CA LYS A 128 15.59 -7.65 16.68
C LYS A 128 16.94 -8.26 16.33
N ALA A 129 17.84 -7.47 15.75
CA ALA A 129 19.16 -7.92 15.32
C ALA A 129 20.05 -8.31 16.50
N LYS A 130 20.05 -7.52 17.60
CA LYS A 130 20.80 -7.85 18.83
C LYS A 130 20.29 -9.14 19.49
N ASN A 131 18.98 -9.38 19.50
CA ASN A 131 18.44 -10.65 20.00
C ASN A 131 19.01 -11.84 19.23
N TRP A 132 19.08 -11.72 17.90
CA TRP A 132 19.71 -12.76 17.08
C TRP A 132 21.19 -12.88 17.36
N VAL A 133 21.96 -11.79 17.41
CA VAL A 133 23.38 -11.83 17.80
C VAL A 133 23.59 -12.52 19.16
N GLN A 134 22.73 -12.28 20.14
CA GLN A 134 22.81 -12.95 21.45
C GLN A 134 22.51 -14.46 21.37
N ILE A 135 21.47 -14.85 20.62
CA ILE A 135 21.18 -16.26 20.34
C ILE A 135 22.38 -16.92 19.63
N CYS A 136 23.07 -16.17 18.76
CA CYS A 136 24.27 -16.63 18.07
C CYS A 136 25.49 -16.73 19.00
N ALA A 137 25.64 -15.84 19.97
CA ALA A 137 26.73 -15.91 20.94
C ALA A 137 26.64 -17.16 21.84
N LEU A 138 25.45 -17.75 21.95
CA LEU A 138 25.19 -19.02 22.64
C LEU A 138 25.39 -20.24 21.72
N ALA A 139 26.12 -20.10 20.61
CA ALA A 139 26.22 -21.08 19.51
C ALA A 139 26.62 -22.52 19.89
N ASN A 140 27.17 -22.74 21.08
CA ASN A 140 27.52 -24.08 21.56
C ASN A 140 26.30 -24.91 21.97
N GLU A 141 25.12 -24.32 22.06
CA GLU A 141 23.88 -24.99 22.43
C GLU A 141 22.92 -25.08 21.24
N ARG A 142 23.14 -26.09 20.36
CA ARG A 142 22.30 -26.37 19.17
C ARG A 142 20.80 -26.36 19.48
N GLU A 143 20.41 -26.87 20.65
CA GLU A 143 19.02 -26.89 21.11
C GLU A 143 18.42 -25.49 21.31
N VAL A 144 19.22 -24.53 21.79
CA VAL A 144 18.78 -23.14 22.00
C VAL A 144 18.52 -22.47 20.66
N ILE A 145 19.43 -22.62 19.69
CA ILE A 145 19.25 -22.10 18.34
C ILE A 145 18.01 -22.74 17.71
N ALA A 146 17.88 -24.06 17.81
CA ALA A 146 16.74 -24.78 17.27
C ALA A 146 15.41 -24.27 17.84
N LYS A 147 15.34 -24.08 19.16
CA LYS A 147 14.14 -23.55 19.83
C LYS A 147 13.84 -22.11 19.40
N ALA A 148 14.87 -21.28 19.25
CA ALA A 148 14.73 -19.89 18.80
C ALA A 148 14.21 -19.80 17.36
N VAL A 149 14.75 -20.60 16.45
CA VAL A 149 14.31 -20.68 15.05
C VAL A 149 12.85 -21.15 14.98
N LYS A 150 12.50 -22.24 15.67
CA LYS A 150 11.10 -22.72 15.75
C LYS A 150 10.16 -21.63 16.23
N LYS A 151 10.51 -20.96 17.34
CA LYS A 151 9.72 -19.86 17.89
C LYS A 151 9.54 -18.73 16.87
N TYR A 152 10.60 -18.33 16.18
CA TYR A 152 10.55 -17.27 15.18
C TYR A 152 9.64 -17.62 14.01
N VAL A 153 9.81 -18.81 13.43
CA VAL A 153 9.02 -19.27 12.29
C VAL A 153 7.53 -19.34 12.66
N THR A 154 7.22 -19.86 13.84
CA THR A 154 5.86 -19.89 14.36
C THR A 154 5.29 -18.49 14.54
N GLN A 155 6.04 -17.59 15.17
CA GLN A 155 5.62 -16.20 15.38
C GLN A 155 5.37 -15.46 14.06
N GLN A 156 6.23 -15.63 13.06
CA GLN A 156 6.02 -15.08 11.71
C GLN A 156 4.73 -15.60 11.09
N THR A 157 4.48 -16.89 11.21
CA THR A 157 3.25 -17.51 10.69
C THR A 157 2.01 -16.94 11.38
N PHE A 158 2.07 -16.72 12.70
CA PHE A 158 0.96 -16.12 13.45
C PHE A 158 0.74 -14.65 13.11
N GLN A 159 1.81 -13.89 12.86
CA GLN A 159 1.73 -12.51 12.41
C GLN A 159 1.05 -12.39 11.03
N LEU A 160 1.27 -13.36 10.14
CA LEU A 160 0.54 -13.42 8.86
C LEU A 160 -0.97 -13.59 9.08
N VAL A 161 -1.35 -14.53 9.96
CA VAL A 161 -2.77 -14.74 10.32
C VAL A 161 -3.38 -13.48 10.94
N GLU A 162 -2.66 -12.79 11.82
CA GLU A 162 -3.11 -11.51 12.41
C GLU A 162 -3.30 -10.42 11.37
N ARG A 163 -2.35 -10.31 10.44
CA ARG A 163 -2.45 -9.36 9.33
C ARG A 163 -3.66 -9.65 8.47
N ASP A 164 -3.93 -10.90 8.16
CA ASP A 164 -5.07 -11.29 7.33
C ASP A 164 -6.39 -10.94 8.01
N MET A 165 -6.52 -11.22 9.32
CA MET A 165 -7.67 -10.80 10.11
C MET A 165 -7.86 -9.28 10.12
N GLN A 166 -6.78 -8.51 10.27
CA GLN A 166 -6.82 -7.05 10.22
C GLN A 166 -7.26 -6.56 8.84
N VAL A 167 -6.71 -7.13 7.76
CA VAL A 167 -7.08 -6.76 6.39
C VAL A 167 -8.56 -7.03 6.12
N ILE A 168 -9.12 -8.14 6.62
CA ILE A 168 -10.55 -8.43 6.50
C ILE A 168 -11.39 -7.34 7.19
N GLN A 169 -10.99 -6.91 8.39
CA GLN A 169 -11.68 -5.85 9.13
C GLN A 169 -11.57 -4.51 8.41
N ASP A 170 -10.36 -4.10 8.01
CA ASP A 170 -10.11 -2.86 7.28
C ASP A 170 -10.89 -2.83 5.96
N TYR A 171 -10.97 -3.97 5.26
CA TYR A 171 -11.74 -4.11 4.02
C TYR A 171 -13.24 -3.96 4.26
N LEU A 172 -13.78 -4.58 5.32
CA LEU A 172 -15.17 -4.41 5.71
C LEU A 172 -15.50 -2.95 6.00
N ASP A 173 -14.70 -2.31 6.86
CA ASP A 173 -14.89 -0.91 7.26
C ASP A 173 -14.87 0.00 6.03
N HIS A 174 -13.86 -0.16 5.16
CA HIS A 174 -13.76 0.60 3.92
C HIS A 174 -14.97 0.40 3.00
N LYS A 175 -15.42 -0.85 2.82
CA LYS A 175 -16.56 -1.15 1.95
C LYS A 175 -17.86 -0.58 2.50
N ILE A 176 -18.08 -0.64 3.81
CA ILE A 176 -19.28 -0.06 4.44
C ILE A 176 -19.25 1.47 4.39
N ASP A 177 -18.09 2.07 4.64
CA ASP A 177 -17.90 3.51 4.55
C ASP A 177 -18.19 4.02 3.13
N SER A 178 -17.84 3.23 2.10
CA SER A 178 -18.13 3.57 0.70
C SER A 178 -19.61 3.52 0.31
N LEU A 179 -20.47 2.84 1.09
CA LEU A 179 -21.90 2.79 0.77
C LEU A 179 -22.56 4.16 0.94
N ILE A 180 -23.38 4.55 -0.04
CA ILE A 180 -24.18 5.79 0.00
C ILE A 180 -25.52 5.53 0.71
N ILE A 181 -25.44 5.14 1.99
CA ILE A 181 -26.60 4.86 2.87
C ILE A 181 -26.43 5.54 4.22
N GLY A 182 -27.48 5.58 5.05
CA GLY A 182 -27.42 6.25 6.35
C GLY A 182 -26.53 5.52 7.36
N ASP A 183 -25.87 6.26 8.26
CA ASP A 183 -24.95 5.69 9.27
C ASP A 183 -25.58 4.59 10.13
N LYS A 184 -26.88 4.68 10.40
CA LYS A 184 -27.62 3.65 11.14
C LYS A 184 -27.70 2.33 10.35
N GLU A 185 -27.98 2.40 9.05
CA GLU A 185 -28.04 1.24 8.16
C GLU A 185 -26.64 0.65 7.93
N LYS A 186 -25.61 1.50 7.80
CA LYS A 186 -24.20 1.08 7.81
C LYS A 186 -23.88 0.24 9.05
N GLY A 187 -24.28 0.71 10.23
CA GLY A 187 -24.10 -0.01 11.48
C GLY A 187 -24.82 -1.37 11.53
N GLU A 188 -26.06 -1.43 11.03
CA GLU A 188 -26.83 -2.69 10.96
C GLU A 188 -26.20 -3.70 9.98
N ILE A 189 -25.74 -3.24 8.81
CA ILE A 189 -25.03 -4.07 7.82
C ILE A 189 -23.68 -4.54 8.35
N ALA A 190 -22.91 -3.66 9.00
CA ALA A 190 -21.64 -4.01 9.64
C ALA A 190 -21.81 -5.14 10.64
N LEU A 191 -22.85 -5.06 11.46
CA LEU A 191 -23.14 -6.06 12.49
C LEU A 191 -23.52 -7.40 11.85
N GLN A 192 -24.40 -7.40 10.84
CA GLN A 192 -24.78 -8.63 10.11
C GLN A 192 -23.59 -9.30 9.41
N ILE A 193 -22.71 -8.53 8.77
CA ILE A 193 -21.53 -9.07 8.11
C ILE A 193 -20.54 -9.59 9.15
N SER A 194 -20.34 -8.86 10.26
CA SER A 194 -19.47 -9.27 11.36
C SER A 194 -19.90 -10.60 11.98
N GLU A 195 -21.20 -10.83 12.20
CA GLU A 195 -21.73 -12.09 12.70
C GLU A 195 -21.42 -13.26 11.77
N LYS A 196 -21.57 -13.06 10.45
CA LYS A 196 -21.25 -14.10 9.45
C LYS A 196 -19.74 -14.35 9.33
N LEU A 197 -18.94 -13.29 9.40
CA LEU A 197 -17.48 -13.35 9.38
C LEU A 197 -16.89 -14.06 10.60
N GLN A 198 -17.60 -14.09 11.72
CA GLN A 198 -17.10 -14.67 12.98
C GLN A 198 -16.59 -16.11 12.80
N SER A 199 -17.25 -16.90 11.95
CA SER A 199 -16.82 -18.28 11.65
C SER A 199 -15.45 -18.36 10.97
N HIS A 200 -15.18 -17.47 10.01
CA HIS A 200 -13.90 -17.38 9.30
C HIS A 200 -12.81 -16.77 10.17
N LEU A 201 -13.11 -15.73 10.95
CA LEU A 201 -12.17 -15.12 11.88
C LEU A 201 -11.77 -16.09 13.00
N LEU A 202 -12.72 -16.88 13.52
CA LEU A 202 -12.43 -17.93 14.49
C LEU A 202 -11.54 -19.01 13.87
N SER A 203 -11.85 -19.44 12.65
CA SER A 203 -11.05 -20.44 11.92
C SER A 203 -9.62 -19.95 11.68
N LEU A 204 -9.44 -18.69 11.30
CA LEU A 204 -8.12 -18.06 11.20
C LEU A 204 -7.41 -18.04 12.56
N SER A 205 -8.09 -17.63 13.63
CA SER A 205 -7.52 -17.61 14.99
C SER A 205 -7.07 -19.00 15.45
N GLN A 206 -7.80 -20.06 15.11
CA GLN A 206 -7.44 -21.45 15.45
C GLN A 206 -6.20 -21.95 14.71
N LEU A 207 -5.80 -21.32 13.59
CA LEU A 207 -4.52 -21.62 12.93
C LEU A 207 -3.31 -21.21 13.77
N LYS A 208 -3.50 -20.46 14.85
CA LYS A 208 -2.44 -20.10 15.81
C LYS A 208 -2.11 -21.21 16.82
N GLU A 209 -2.50 -22.44 16.54
CA GLU A 209 -2.13 -23.62 17.34
C GLU A 209 -0.81 -24.24 16.85
N ILE A 210 0.13 -24.42 17.77
CA ILE A 210 1.45 -25.01 17.50
C ILE A 210 1.36 -26.52 17.70
N PRO A 211 1.84 -27.35 16.76
CA PRO A 211 2.07 -28.76 17.05
C PRO A 211 3.18 -28.88 18.12
N GLU A 212 2.88 -29.52 19.26
CA GLU A 212 3.77 -29.59 20.42
C GLU A 212 5.19 -30.10 20.08
N ASP A 213 5.31 -30.98 19.07
CA ASP A 213 6.58 -31.60 18.65
C ASP A 213 6.94 -31.37 17.18
N ILE A 214 6.86 -30.13 16.69
CA ILE A 214 7.26 -29.85 15.30
C ILE A 214 8.77 -30.01 15.11
N THR A 215 9.19 -30.93 14.23
CA THR A 215 10.59 -31.11 13.77
C THR A 215 10.89 -30.18 12.59
N PHE A 216 12.17 -29.82 12.37
CA PHE A 216 12.56 -28.97 11.22
C PHE A 216 12.07 -29.53 9.88
N SER A 217 12.21 -30.84 9.70
CA SER A 217 11.70 -31.55 8.52
C SER A 217 10.21 -31.37 8.26
N LYS A 218 9.41 -31.09 9.30
CA LYS A 218 7.95 -30.90 9.22
C LYS A 218 7.52 -29.44 9.31
N ILE A 219 8.44 -28.50 9.56
CA ILE A 219 8.13 -27.07 9.64
C ILE A 219 7.61 -26.56 8.30
N ASN A 220 8.24 -26.95 7.19
CA ASN A 220 7.81 -26.50 5.87
C ASN A 220 6.43 -27.05 5.49
N GLU A 221 6.18 -28.34 5.72
CA GLU A 221 4.86 -28.95 5.50
C GLU A 221 3.78 -28.31 6.36
N TRP A 222 4.09 -27.97 7.61
CA TRP A 222 3.19 -27.24 8.49
C TRP A 222 2.93 -25.83 7.98
N LYS A 223 3.96 -25.06 7.59
CA LYS A 223 3.83 -23.71 7.00
C LYS A 223 2.92 -23.74 5.77
N GLU A 224 3.13 -24.70 4.87
CA GLU A 224 2.34 -24.83 3.64
C GLU A 224 0.87 -25.15 3.94
N ARG A 225 0.63 -26.09 4.86
CA ARG A 225 -0.73 -26.44 5.31
C ARG A 225 -1.45 -25.26 5.97
N ILE A 226 -0.76 -24.51 6.84
CA ILE A 226 -1.32 -23.29 7.44
C ILE A 226 -1.57 -22.25 6.35
N GLY A 227 -0.63 -22.06 5.42
CA GLY A 227 -0.77 -21.13 4.28
C GLY A 227 -2.02 -21.40 3.44
N LYS A 228 -2.24 -22.65 3.02
CA LYS A 228 -3.43 -23.06 2.25
C LYS A 228 -4.74 -22.83 3.01
N ARG A 229 -4.79 -23.18 4.30
CA ARG A 229 -5.99 -22.97 5.13
C ARG A 229 -6.27 -21.50 5.35
N ARG A 230 -5.22 -20.73 5.64
CA ARG A 230 -5.27 -19.27 5.81
C ARG A 230 -5.82 -18.60 4.57
N GLU A 231 -5.30 -18.91 3.39
CA GLU A 231 -5.79 -18.38 2.10
C GLU A 231 -7.26 -18.73 1.89
N ALA A 232 -7.66 -19.99 2.10
CA ALA A 232 -9.05 -20.39 1.94
C ALA A 232 -10.01 -19.63 2.89
N TYR A 233 -9.64 -19.41 4.15
CA TYR A 233 -10.47 -18.64 5.09
C TYR A 233 -10.45 -17.14 4.82
N PHE A 234 -9.32 -16.61 4.38
CA PHE A 234 -9.17 -15.21 4.00
C PHE A 234 -10.02 -14.87 2.77
N ASP A 235 -9.86 -15.64 1.68
CA ASP A 235 -10.63 -15.44 0.45
C ASP A 235 -12.12 -15.67 0.69
N GLY A 236 -12.48 -16.68 1.49
CA GLY A 236 -13.85 -16.93 1.89
C GLY A 236 -14.48 -15.75 2.65
N ALA A 237 -13.72 -15.11 3.53
CA ALA A 237 -14.15 -13.92 4.26
C ALA A 237 -14.37 -12.72 3.33
N LEU A 238 -13.43 -12.43 2.43
CA LEU A 238 -13.58 -11.33 1.46
C LEU A 238 -14.79 -11.54 0.54
N HIS A 239 -14.92 -12.74 -0.01
CA HIS A 239 -16.05 -13.09 -0.87
C HIS A 239 -17.40 -12.98 -0.13
N LEU A 240 -17.44 -13.32 1.17
CA LEU A 240 -18.64 -13.17 1.98
C LEU A 240 -19.02 -11.69 2.19
N ILE A 241 -18.03 -10.81 2.37
CA ILE A 241 -18.23 -9.36 2.44
C ILE A 241 -18.84 -8.88 1.12
N ASP A 242 -18.18 -9.16 -0.01
CA ASP A 242 -18.61 -8.70 -1.34
C ASP A 242 -20.01 -9.20 -1.69
N LYS A 243 -20.27 -10.51 -1.50
CA LYS A 243 -21.58 -11.11 -1.77
C LYS A 243 -22.70 -10.51 -0.92
N THR A 244 -22.40 -10.17 0.34
CA THR A 244 -23.42 -9.57 1.21
C THR A 244 -23.71 -8.14 0.78
N LEU A 245 -22.66 -7.38 0.44
CA LEU A 245 -22.73 -5.97 0.04
C LEU A 245 -23.27 -5.74 -1.37
N GLN A 246 -23.16 -6.72 -2.28
CA GLN A 246 -23.82 -6.65 -3.60
C GLN A 246 -25.32 -6.36 -3.51
N ASN A 247 -25.99 -6.78 -2.42
CA ASN A 247 -27.42 -6.52 -2.23
C ASN A 247 -27.71 -5.07 -1.78
N PHE A 248 -26.68 -4.30 -1.45
CA PHE A 248 -26.77 -2.94 -0.88
C PHE A 248 -25.99 -1.90 -1.69
N GLN A 249 -25.27 -2.31 -2.74
CA GLN A 249 -24.72 -1.36 -3.71
C GLN A 249 -25.88 -0.61 -4.36
N SER A 250 -25.79 0.72 -4.40
CA SER A 250 -26.87 1.54 -4.94
C SER A 250 -27.02 1.23 -6.43
N ILE A 251 -28.27 1.28 -6.91
CA ILE A 251 -28.60 1.20 -8.33
C ILE A 251 -27.78 2.23 -9.14
N GLU A 252 -27.35 3.34 -8.52
CA GLU A 252 -26.55 4.41 -9.13
C GLU A 252 -25.11 3.98 -9.50
N GLU A 253 -24.44 3.14 -8.70
CA GLU A 253 -23.09 2.64 -9.05
C GLU A 253 -23.14 1.58 -10.15
N GLN A 254 -24.15 0.71 -10.14
CA GLN A 254 -24.40 -0.24 -11.25
C GLN A 254 -24.69 0.52 -12.55
N THR A 255 -25.54 1.55 -12.52
CA THR A 255 -25.78 2.38 -13.70
C THR A 255 -24.54 3.16 -14.14
N ALA A 256 -23.61 3.50 -13.25
CA ALA A 256 -22.38 4.21 -13.61
C ALA A 256 -21.37 3.28 -14.31
N GLU A 257 -21.17 2.06 -13.82
CA GLU A 257 -20.35 1.05 -14.52
C GLU A 257 -20.98 0.67 -15.88
N GLU A 258 -22.28 0.42 -15.91
CA GLU A 258 -23.01 0.11 -17.15
C GLU A 258 -22.98 1.30 -18.13
N MET A 259 -23.01 2.55 -17.64
CA MET A 259 -22.87 3.76 -18.47
C MET A 259 -21.44 3.95 -18.99
N ILE A 260 -20.41 3.57 -18.22
CA ILE A 260 -19.02 3.54 -18.69
C ILE A 260 -18.86 2.51 -19.81
N ASP A 261 -19.49 1.34 -19.71
CA ASP A 261 -19.47 0.32 -20.75
C ASP A 261 -20.18 0.82 -22.04
N VAL A 262 -21.34 1.44 -21.90
CA VAL A 262 -22.08 2.06 -23.03
C VAL A 262 -21.25 3.16 -23.70
N LEU A 263 -20.59 4.02 -22.92
CA LEU A 263 -19.72 5.07 -23.45
C LEU A 263 -18.49 4.51 -24.15
N SER A 264 -17.89 3.44 -23.61
CA SER A 264 -16.72 2.78 -24.19
C SER A 264 -17.06 2.11 -25.52
N GLN A 265 -18.23 1.45 -25.60
CA GLN A 265 -18.76 0.90 -26.85
C GLN A 265 -19.05 1.98 -27.88
N LEU A 266 -19.64 3.11 -27.47
CA LEU A 266 -19.88 4.24 -28.37
C LEU A 266 -18.57 4.78 -28.95
N VAL A 267 -17.57 5.04 -28.11
CA VAL A 267 -16.26 5.54 -28.54
C VAL A 267 -15.57 4.55 -29.47
N PHE A 268 -15.63 3.25 -29.16
CA PHE A 268 -15.09 2.21 -30.02
C PHE A 268 -15.76 2.22 -31.41
N LEU A 269 -17.09 2.30 -31.47
CA LEU A 269 -17.82 2.35 -32.75
C LEU A 269 -17.54 3.64 -33.53
N GLU A 270 -17.38 4.78 -32.85
CA GLU A 270 -16.97 6.05 -33.47
C GLU A 270 -15.61 5.92 -34.14
N GLU A 271 -14.62 5.36 -33.43
CA GLU A 271 -13.28 5.17 -33.99
C GLU A 271 -13.30 4.18 -35.15
N GLU A 272 -13.90 2.99 -34.95
CA GLU A 272 -13.91 1.92 -35.94
C GLU A 272 -14.64 2.33 -37.23
N LEU A 273 -15.73 3.11 -37.15
CA LEU A 273 -16.42 3.61 -38.34
C LEU A 273 -15.64 4.69 -39.09
N VAL A 274 -14.91 5.55 -38.37
CA VAL A 274 -14.03 6.55 -38.99
C VAL A 274 -12.87 5.86 -39.71
N PHE A 275 -12.25 4.85 -39.08
CA PHE A 275 -11.22 4.03 -39.72
C PHE A 275 -11.78 3.29 -40.93
N PHE A 276 -12.94 2.66 -40.80
CA PHE A 276 -13.59 1.92 -41.88
C PHE A 276 -13.92 2.82 -43.08
N GLN A 277 -14.42 4.04 -42.83
CA GLN A 277 -14.68 5.02 -43.88
C GLN A 277 -13.40 5.43 -44.61
N ALA A 278 -12.29 5.61 -43.88
CA ALA A 278 -10.99 5.90 -44.47
C ALA A 278 -10.48 4.74 -45.33
N ASP A 279 -10.60 3.50 -44.84
CA ASP A 279 -10.19 2.30 -45.56
C ASP A 279 -10.95 2.13 -46.89
N ILE A 280 -12.26 2.37 -46.90
CA ILE A 280 -13.07 2.32 -48.13
C ILE A 280 -12.59 3.34 -49.17
N ASN A 281 -12.13 4.52 -48.75
CA ASN A 281 -11.61 5.52 -49.68
C ASN A 281 -10.31 5.08 -50.37
N HIS A 282 -9.63 4.07 -49.82
CA HIS A 282 -8.34 3.57 -50.30
C HIS A 282 -8.40 2.13 -50.83
N THR A 283 -9.57 1.49 -50.82
CA THR A 283 -9.76 0.11 -51.24
C THR A 283 -10.20 0.03 -52.71
N ASP A 284 -9.72 -0.97 -53.45
CA ASP A 284 -10.13 -1.23 -54.82
C ASP A 284 -11.49 -1.94 -54.84
N LEU A 285 -12.55 -1.16 -55.10
CA LEU A 285 -13.93 -1.65 -55.13
C LEU A 285 -14.25 -2.54 -56.34
N SER A 286 -13.28 -2.82 -57.23
CA SER A 286 -13.47 -3.77 -58.33
C SER A 286 -13.28 -5.24 -57.93
N ASP A 287 -12.70 -5.52 -56.75
CA ASP A 287 -12.53 -6.88 -56.22
C ASP A 287 -13.78 -7.33 -55.44
N HIS A 288 -14.51 -8.29 -56.01
CA HIS A 288 -15.73 -8.84 -55.43
C HIS A 288 -15.54 -9.43 -54.02
N LEU A 289 -14.37 -10.02 -53.72
CA LEU A 289 -14.13 -10.58 -52.39
C LEU A 289 -13.94 -9.47 -51.35
N GLN A 290 -13.28 -8.37 -51.73
CA GLN A 290 -13.09 -7.21 -50.87
C GLN A 290 -14.41 -6.49 -50.61
N VAL A 291 -15.25 -6.31 -51.64
CA VAL A 291 -16.58 -5.71 -51.50
C VAL A 291 -17.47 -6.53 -50.55
N GLN A 292 -17.47 -7.86 -50.64
CA GLN A 292 -18.23 -8.71 -49.71
C GLN A 292 -17.74 -8.58 -48.26
N LEU A 293 -16.42 -8.51 -48.05
CA LEU A 293 -15.85 -8.31 -46.71
C LEU A 293 -16.25 -6.95 -46.13
N LEU A 294 -16.18 -5.88 -46.94
CA LEU A 294 -16.64 -4.54 -46.54
C LEU A 294 -18.14 -4.54 -46.20
N GLN A 295 -18.98 -5.18 -47.02
CA GLN A 295 -20.42 -5.32 -46.75
C GLN A 295 -20.71 -6.07 -45.45
N SER A 296 -19.96 -7.13 -45.15
CA SER A 296 -20.13 -7.87 -43.89
C SER A 296 -19.70 -7.04 -42.67
N LYS A 297 -18.61 -6.27 -42.79
CA LYS A 297 -18.10 -5.44 -41.71
C LYS A 297 -19.01 -4.25 -41.41
N ILE A 298 -19.56 -3.59 -42.43
CA ILE A 298 -20.48 -2.47 -42.22
C ILE A 298 -21.83 -2.92 -41.65
N LEU A 299 -22.31 -4.12 -42.01
CA LEU A 299 -23.54 -4.67 -41.47
C LEU A 299 -23.38 -5.04 -39.99
N PHE A 300 -22.23 -5.62 -39.61
CA PHE A 300 -21.91 -5.85 -38.21
C PHE A 300 -21.88 -4.54 -37.39
N LEU A 301 -21.22 -3.49 -37.89
CA LEU A 301 -21.16 -2.19 -37.19
C LEU A 301 -22.54 -1.52 -37.06
N GLU A 302 -23.42 -1.70 -38.04
CA GLU A 302 -24.81 -1.23 -37.97
C GLU A 302 -25.62 -1.97 -36.91
N GLU A 303 -25.49 -3.29 -36.83
CA GLU A 303 -26.17 -4.11 -35.81
C GLU A 303 -25.74 -3.71 -34.40
N GLU A 304 -24.44 -3.50 -34.18
CA GLU A 304 -23.90 -3.01 -32.90
C GLU A 304 -24.41 -1.60 -32.55
N LEU A 305 -24.50 -0.69 -33.53
CA LEU A 305 -25.09 0.64 -33.32
C LEU A 305 -26.58 0.59 -32.99
N HIS A 306 -27.35 -0.30 -33.62
CA HIS A 306 -28.76 -0.48 -33.31
C HIS A 306 -28.97 -1.10 -31.94
N ALA A 307 -28.13 -2.06 -31.55
CA ALA A 307 -28.12 -2.64 -30.21
C ALA A 307 -27.81 -1.58 -29.15
N LEU A 308 -26.81 -0.73 -29.42
CA LEU A 308 -26.44 0.40 -28.57
C LEU A 308 -27.60 1.41 -28.47
N ASN A 309 -28.24 1.78 -29.58
CA ASN A 309 -29.37 2.71 -29.61
C ASN A 309 -30.61 2.19 -28.85
N ALA A 310 -30.78 0.88 -28.76
CA ALA A 310 -31.86 0.24 -28.01
C ALA A 310 -31.56 0.14 -26.51
N ASN A 311 -30.36 0.49 -26.06
CA ASN A 311 -29.98 0.44 -24.66
C ASN A 311 -30.68 1.56 -23.87
N ILE A 312 -31.34 1.19 -22.76
CA ILE A 312 -32.13 2.08 -21.90
C ILE A 312 -31.26 3.19 -21.27
N LEU A 313 -29.94 2.97 -21.19
CA LEU A 313 -28.98 3.92 -20.61
C LEU A 313 -28.51 5.01 -21.61
N ILE A 314 -28.92 4.96 -22.88
CA ILE A 314 -28.63 6.02 -23.84
C ILE A 314 -29.42 7.27 -23.47
N THR A 315 -28.71 8.32 -23.07
CA THR A 315 -29.30 9.65 -22.88
C THR A 315 -29.59 10.32 -24.21
N GLU A 316 -30.42 11.37 -24.21
CA GLU A 316 -30.77 12.13 -25.42
C GLU A 316 -29.52 12.64 -26.17
N GLU A 317 -28.50 13.12 -25.43
CA GLU A 317 -27.21 13.57 -25.99
C GLU A 317 -26.40 12.43 -26.64
N LEU A 318 -26.43 11.22 -26.08
CA LEU A 318 -25.75 10.05 -26.66
C LEU A 318 -26.53 9.48 -27.86
N SER A 319 -27.86 9.57 -27.84
CA SER A 319 -28.73 9.19 -28.95
C SER A 319 -28.40 9.99 -30.21
N ASP A 320 -28.18 11.30 -30.08
CA ASP A 320 -27.79 12.16 -31.21
C ASP A 320 -26.45 11.71 -31.84
N ARG A 321 -25.49 11.26 -31.01
CA ARG A 321 -24.20 10.72 -31.49
C ARG A 321 -24.39 9.40 -32.22
N VAL A 322 -25.17 8.47 -31.67
CA VAL A 322 -25.48 7.19 -32.31
C VAL A 322 -26.22 7.40 -33.63
N GLN A 323 -27.16 8.34 -33.69
CA GLN A 323 -27.87 8.69 -34.94
C GLN A 323 -26.93 9.26 -36.00
N ALA A 324 -25.95 10.10 -35.61
CA ALA A 324 -24.94 10.60 -36.52
C ALA A 324 -24.07 9.47 -37.11
N LEU A 325 -23.75 8.45 -36.31
CA LEU A 325 -23.01 7.26 -36.77
C LEU A 325 -23.85 6.36 -37.67
N LEU A 326 -25.13 6.16 -37.36
CA LEU A 326 -26.05 5.43 -38.25
C LEU A 326 -26.16 6.12 -39.62
N HIS A 327 -26.23 7.45 -39.65
CA HIS A 327 -26.20 8.20 -40.90
C HIS A 327 -24.86 8.10 -41.64
N LEU A 328 -23.75 7.95 -40.92
CA LEU A 328 -22.43 7.68 -41.51
C LEU A 328 -22.38 6.29 -42.15
N VAL A 329 -22.94 5.29 -41.47
CA VAL A 329 -23.10 3.92 -41.98
C VAL A 329 -23.88 3.90 -43.28
N GLU A 330 -25.00 4.63 -43.36
CA GLU A 330 -25.80 4.75 -44.60
C GLU A 330 -24.95 5.29 -45.77
N LYS A 331 -24.23 6.39 -45.56
CA LYS A 331 -23.33 6.97 -46.58
C LYS A 331 -22.24 6.03 -47.02
N VAL A 332 -21.68 5.28 -46.08
CA VAL A 332 -20.64 4.29 -46.34
C VAL A 332 -21.21 3.13 -47.16
N LYS A 333 -22.41 2.64 -46.84
CA LYS A 333 -23.09 1.60 -47.61
C LYS A 333 -23.40 2.03 -49.03
N GLU A 334 -23.90 3.25 -49.23
CA GLU A 334 -24.13 3.81 -50.57
C GLU A 334 -22.86 3.74 -51.42
N LYS A 335 -21.71 4.09 -50.83
CA LYS A 335 -20.41 4.06 -51.51
C LYS A 335 -19.87 2.65 -51.83
N ILE A 336 -20.28 1.63 -51.09
CA ILE A 336 -19.88 0.23 -51.37
C ILE A 336 -20.77 -0.38 -52.48
N ILE A 337 -21.97 0.19 -52.70
CA ILE A 337 -22.95 -0.29 -53.69
C ILE A 337 -22.77 0.41 -55.05
N GLU A 338 -22.32 1.67 -55.06
CA GLU A 338 -21.85 2.40 -56.25
C GLU A 338 -20.56 1.80 -56.84
#